data_AF-A0A1H7F2Z1-F1
#
_entry.id   AF-A0A1H7F2Z1-F1
#
_cell.length_a   1.000
_cell.length_b   1.000
_cell.length_c   1.000
_cell.angle_alpha   90.00
_cell.angle_beta   90.00
_cell.angle_gamma   90.00
#
_symmetry.space_group_name_H-M   'P 1'
#
loop_
_entity.id
_entity.type
_entity.pdbx_description
1 polymer ?
#
loop_
_entity_poly.entity_id
_entity_poly.type
_entity_poly.pdbx_seq_one_letter_code
_entity_poly.pdbx_strand_id
1 'polypeptide(L)'
;MPVQADPAWSVAGNAAYTERAPALYELHANGPHDAAGQCLIGNPEAQKDKAVSTHLSLCFASGPNRGSVGVFYSRFKNDLTEYNTGRLVNDDDEVVASAPAMR
;
A
#
# COMPACT_ATOMS: atom_id res chain seq x y z
N MET A 1 18.12 17.66 -4.61
CA MET A 1 19.30 18.39 -4.09
C MET A 1 18.82 19.34 -2.99
N PRO A 2 19.50 19.44 -1.85
CA PRO A 2 19.13 20.39 -0.80
C PRO A 2 19.34 21.84 -1.25
N VAL A 3 18.44 22.72 -0.83
CA VAL A 3 18.51 24.17 -1.02
C VAL A 3 18.91 24.81 0.31
N GLN A 4 19.92 25.68 0.29
CA GLN A 4 20.36 26.39 1.50
C GLN A 4 19.33 27.46 1.88
N ALA A 5 18.88 27.47 3.14
CA ALA A 5 17.97 28.49 3.67
C ALA A 5 18.72 29.56 4.48
N ASP A 6 19.77 29.16 5.19
CA ASP A 6 20.69 29.98 6.02
C ASP A 6 22.03 29.22 6.15
N PRO A 7 23.20 29.80 6.49
CA PRO A 7 24.47 29.06 6.58
C PRO A 7 24.44 27.75 7.39
N ALA A 8 23.59 27.65 8.42
CA ALA A 8 23.47 26.43 9.21
C ALA A 8 22.31 25.49 8.79
N TRP A 9 21.41 25.94 7.91
CA TRP A 9 20.17 25.23 7.58
C TRP A 9 19.98 25.00 6.08
N SER A 10 19.57 23.79 5.72
CA SER A 10 19.16 23.45 4.36
C SER A 10 17.84 22.67 4.35
N VAL A 11 17.10 22.80 3.25
CA VAL A 11 15.83 22.10 3.02
C VAL A 11 15.99 21.19 1.81
N ALA A 12 15.60 19.92 1.95
CA ALA A 12 15.58 18.97 0.85
C ALA A 12 14.15 18.48 0.62
N GLY A 13 13.74 18.39 -0.64
CA GLY A 13 12.45 17.83 -1.01
C GLY A 13 12.56 16.93 -2.23
N ASN A 14 11.70 15.92 -2.28
CA ASN A 14 11.52 15.07 -3.45
C ASN A 14 10.06 14.63 -3.58
N ALA A 15 9.65 14.40 -4.83
CA ALA A 15 8.37 13.79 -5.17
C ALA A 15 8.62 12.58 -6.08
N ALA A 16 7.77 11.57 -5.95
CA ALA A 16 7.83 10.35 -6.75
C ALA A 16 6.43 9.97 -7.24
N TYR A 17 6.37 9.44 -8.46
CA TYR A 17 5.20 8.77 -9.02
C TYR A 17 5.58 7.34 -9.34
N THR A 18 4.79 6.38 -8.86
CA THR A 18 5.01 4.96 -9.12
C THR A 18 3.74 4.32 -9.68
N GLU A 19 3.93 3.33 -10.56
CA GLU A 19 2.86 2.45 -11.03
C GLU A 19 3.28 0.99 -10.87
N ARG A 20 2.36 0.14 -10.43
CA ARG A 20 2.50 -1.33 -10.43
C ARG A 20 1.35 -1.94 -11.20
N ALA A 21 1.65 -2.81 -12.16
CA ALA A 21 0.62 -3.62 -12.81
C ALA A 21 0.07 -4.66 -11.82
N PRO A 22 -1.22 -5.05 -11.92
CA PRO A 22 -1.75 -6.15 -11.14
C PRO A 22 -0.94 -7.43 -11.37
N ALA A 23 -0.68 -8.17 -10.29
CA ALA A 23 -0.11 -9.51 -10.34
C ALA A 23 -1.15 -10.51 -10.86
N LEU A 24 -0.67 -11.67 -11.34
CA LEU A 24 -1.54 -12.70 -11.92
C LEU A 24 -2.63 -13.17 -10.94
N TYR A 25 -2.29 -13.36 -9.66
CA TYR A 25 -3.26 -13.80 -8.65
C TYR A 25 -4.28 -12.70 -8.31
N GLU A 26 -3.90 -11.42 -8.35
CA GLU A 26 -4.83 -10.29 -8.14
C GLU A 26 -5.88 -10.23 -9.27
N LEU A 27 -5.55 -10.71 -10.47
CA LEU A 27 -6.46 -10.75 -11.62
C LEU A 27 -7.27 -12.05 -11.73
N HIS A 28 -6.67 -13.19 -11.36
CA HIS A 28 -7.17 -14.51 -11.77
C HIS A 28 -7.21 -15.56 -10.66
N ALA A 29 -6.96 -15.21 -9.40
CA ALA A 29 -7.24 -16.14 -8.31
C ALA A 29 -8.72 -16.58 -8.34
N ASN A 30 -8.97 -17.86 -8.12
CA ASN A 30 -10.32 -18.41 -8.02
C ASN A 30 -10.26 -19.75 -7.27
N GLY A 31 -9.80 -19.71 -6.02
CA GLY A 31 -9.58 -20.93 -5.25
C GLY A 31 -8.93 -20.69 -3.89
N PRO A 32 -8.65 -21.77 -3.15
CA PRO A 32 -8.22 -21.71 -1.77
C PRO A 32 -6.79 -21.18 -1.66
N HIS A 33 -6.57 -20.42 -0.61
CA HIS A 33 -5.30 -19.91 -0.14
C HIS A 33 -5.08 -20.49 1.26
N ASP A 34 -4.70 -21.77 1.29
CA ASP A 34 -4.63 -22.62 2.49
C ASP A 34 -3.88 -21.97 3.65
N ALA A 35 -2.80 -21.25 3.37
CA ALA A 35 -1.98 -20.59 4.38
C ALA A 35 -2.72 -19.47 5.12
N ALA A 36 -3.67 -18.80 4.47
CA ALA A 36 -4.49 -17.77 5.11
C ALA A 36 -5.88 -18.28 5.52
N GLY A 37 -6.25 -19.52 5.15
CA GLY A 37 -7.57 -20.08 5.41
C GLY A 37 -8.70 -19.32 4.70
N GLN A 38 -8.43 -18.86 3.47
CA GLN A 38 -9.37 -18.04 2.68
C GLN A 38 -9.49 -18.61 1.27
N CYS A 39 -10.60 -18.32 0.59
CA CYS A 39 -10.73 -18.52 -0.85
C CYS A 39 -10.57 -17.17 -1.56
N LEU A 40 -9.57 -17.06 -2.43
CA LEU A 40 -9.23 -15.81 -3.12
C LEU A 40 -9.90 -15.77 -4.50
N ILE A 41 -10.54 -14.63 -4.77
CA ILE A 41 -11.15 -14.32 -6.06
C ILE A 41 -10.49 -13.05 -6.59
N GLY A 42 -9.81 -13.17 -7.72
CA GLY A 42 -9.19 -12.05 -8.42
C GLY A 42 -10.22 -11.18 -9.14
N ASN A 43 -9.79 -9.99 -9.54
CA ASN A 43 -10.60 -9.05 -10.32
C ASN A 43 -9.94 -8.80 -11.68
N PRO A 44 -10.45 -9.38 -12.79
CA PRO A 44 -9.89 -9.18 -14.13
C PRO A 44 -9.90 -7.72 -14.61
N GLU A 45 -10.77 -6.89 -14.04
CA GLU A 45 -10.88 -5.47 -14.36
C GLU A 45 -9.96 -4.59 -13.48
N ALA A 46 -9.13 -5.20 -12.62
CA ALA A 46 -8.21 -4.47 -11.75
C ALA A 46 -7.28 -3.57 -12.57
N GLN A 47 -7.15 -2.32 -12.11
CA GLN A 47 -6.31 -1.33 -12.75
C GLN A 47 -4.95 -1.27 -12.07
N LYS A 48 -3.96 -0.67 -12.74
CA LYS A 48 -2.64 -0.43 -12.12
C LYS A 48 -2.80 0.31 -10.80
N ASP A 49 -2.09 -0.18 -9.79
CA ASP A 49 -1.88 0.51 -8.53
C ASP A 49 -0.91 1.67 -8.77
N LYS A 50 -1.20 2.83 -8.18
CA LYS A 50 -0.51 4.09 -8.40
C LYS A 50 -0.27 4.80 -7.10
N ALA A 51 0.91 5.40 -6.93
CA ALA A 51 1.19 6.26 -5.79
C ALA A 51 1.84 7.57 -6.22
N VAL A 52 1.43 8.65 -5.56
CA VAL A 52 2.18 9.91 -5.52
C VAL A 52 2.70 10.09 -4.11
N SER A 53 4.02 10.22 -3.97
CA SER A 53 4.68 10.40 -2.68
C SER A 53 5.52 11.66 -2.67
N THR A 54 5.53 12.34 -1.54
CA THR A 54 6.33 13.54 -1.30
C THR A 54 7.07 13.40 0.02
N HIS A 55 8.32 13.87 0.07
CA HIS A 55 9.11 13.93 1.28
C HIS A 55 9.81 15.28 1.37
N LEU A 56 9.86 15.83 2.58
CA LEU A 56 10.47 17.11 2.90
C LEU A 56 11.33 16.94 4.16
N SER A 57 12.55 17.44 4.11
CA SER A 57 13.49 17.39 5.23
C SER A 57 14.11 18.76 5.50
N LEU A 58 14.23 19.10 6.77
CA LEU A 58 15.02 20.21 7.28
C LEU A 58 16.30 19.65 7.89
N CYS A 59 17.44 20.16 7.43
CA CYS A 59 18.77 19.68 7.80
C CYS A 59 19.55 20.82 8.46
N PHE A 60 20.16 20.55 9.61
CA PHE A 60 21.03 21.45 10.35
C PHE A 60 22.48 20.97 10.28
N ALA A 61 23.41 21.90 10.09
CA ALA A 61 24.83 21.68 10.22
C ALA A 61 25.55 22.95 10.70
N SER A 62 26.19 22.91 11.87
CA SER A 62 27.04 23.99 12.37
C SER A 62 28.21 23.43 13.18
N GLY A 63 29.43 23.65 12.68
CA GLY A 63 30.64 23.05 13.25
C GLY A 63 30.53 21.52 13.36
N PRO A 64 30.69 20.93 14.56
CA PRO A 64 30.55 19.48 14.76
C PRO A 64 29.09 19.00 14.82
N ASN A 65 28.12 19.91 15.02
CA ASN A 65 26.73 19.55 15.25
C ASN A 65 25.99 19.37 13.92
N ARG A 66 25.33 18.22 13.74
CA ARG A 66 24.54 17.88 12.56
C ARG A 66 23.26 17.18 12.96
N GLY A 67 22.16 17.44 12.27
CA GLY A 67 20.88 16.79 12.52
C GLY A 67 19.90 17.02 11.39
N SER A 68 18.82 16.25 11.36
CA SER A 68 17.76 16.41 10.37
C SER A 68 16.42 15.95 10.92
N VAL A 69 15.35 16.60 10.48
CA VAL A 69 13.96 16.19 10.71
C VAL A 69 13.22 16.21 9.38
N GLY A 70 12.28 15.29 9.19
CA GLY A 70 11.54 15.22 7.94
C GLY A 70 10.10 14.74 8.12
N VAL A 71 9.29 15.04 7.12
CA VAL A 71 7.91 14.60 6.98
C VAL A 71 7.71 13.97 5.61
N PHE A 72 6.90 12.92 5.56
CA PHE A 72 6.56 12.22 4.33
C PHE A 72 5.04 12.11 4.20
N TYR A 73 4.56 12.10 2.95
CA TYR A 73 3.16 11.90 2.61
C TYR A 73 3.05 11.07 1.34
N SER A 74 2.17 10.08 1.34
CA SER A 74 1.89 9.22 0.19
C SER A 74 0.39 9.11 -0.02
N ARG A 75 -0.03 9.23 -1.28
CA ARG A 75 -1.41 9.00 -1.69
C ARG A 75 -1.46 7.90 -2.74
N PHE A 76 -2.16 6.83 -2.40
CA PHE A 76 -2.38 5.67 -3.28
C PHE A 76 -3.70 5.81 -4.03
N LYS A 77 -3.77 5.20 -5.21
CA LYS A 77 -4.98 5.07 -6.02
C LYS A 77 -5.00 3.69 -6.67
N ASN A 78 -6.17 3.05 -6.63
CA ASN A 78 -6.36 1.66 -7.05
C ASN A 78 -5.50 0.70 -6.22
N ASP A 79 -5.46 0.91 -4.91
CA ASP A 79 -4.73 0.02 -3.99
C ASP A 79 -5.28 -1.41 -4.14
N LEU A 80 -4.43 -2.31 -4.63
CA LEU A 80 -4.75 -3.72 -4.83
C LEU A 80 -4.43 -4.46 -3.54
N THR A 81 -5.34 -4.35 -2.58
CA THR A 81 -5.30 -5.12 -1.34
C THR A 81 -6.46 -6.11 -1.33
N GLU A 82 -6.30 -7.13 -0.50
CA GLU A 82 -7.34 -8.13 -0.27
C GLU A 82 -8.40 -7.57 0.68
N TYR A 83 -9.66 -7.73 0.30
CA TYR A 83 -10.80 -7.32 1.12
C TYR A 83 -11.72 -8.52 1.35
N ASN A 84 -12.15 -8.71 2.59
CA ASN A 84 -13.11 -9.74 2.93
C ASN A 84 -14.47 -9.41 2.29
N THR A 85 -14.95 -10.30 1.41
CA THR A 85 -16.23 -10.15 0.71
C THR A 85 -17.45 -10.43 1.60
N GLY A 86 -17.24 -11.00 2.78
CA GLY A 86 -18.28 -11.51 3.68
C GLY A 86 -18.88 -12.86 3.25
N ARG A 87 -18.44 -13.42 2.12
CA ARG A 87 -18.89 -14.73 1.66
C ARG A 87 -18.16 -15.83 2.41
N LEU A 88 -18.90 -16.87 2.78
CA LEU A 88 -18.34 -18.10 3.31
C LEU A 88 -18.29 -19.13 2.19
N VAL A 89 -17.28 -19.99 2.26
CA VAL A 89 -17.01 -21.03 1.29
C VAL A 89 -16.82 -22.34 2.05
N ASN A 90 -17.40 -23.44 1.57
CA ASN A 90 -17.21 -24.77 2.16
C ASN A 90 -15.91 -25.44 1.64
N ASP A 91 -15.62 -26.66 2.09
CA ASP A 91 -14.42 -27.41 1.67
C ASP A 91 -14.40 -27.79 0.17
N ASP A 92 -15.53 -27.63 -0.53
CA ASP A 92 -15.69 -27.88 -1.96
C ASP A 92 -15.62 -26.57 -2.80
N ASP A 93 -15.14 -25.47 -2.20
CA ASP A 93 -15.05 -24.13 -2.81
C ASP A 93 -16.41 -23.48 -3.21
N GLU A 94 -17.52 -23.98 -2.67
CA GLU A 94 -18.86 -23.46 -2.94
C GLU A 94 -19.27 -22.36 -1.94
N VAL A 95 -19.83 -21.26 -2.45
CA VAL A 95 -20.35 -20.17 -1.60
C VAL A 95 -21.57 -20.64 -0.82
N VAL A 96 -21.50 -20.59 0.50
CA VAL A 96 -22.59 -21.00 1.42
C VAL A 96 -23.16 -19.80 2.19
N ALA A 97 -24.44 -19.90 2.54
CA ALA A 97 -25.06 -18.92 3.43
C ALA A 97 -24.41 -18.97 4.82
N SER A 98 -24.25 -17.81 5.45
CA SER A 98 -23.84 -17.75 6.85
C SER A 98 -24.86 -18.53 7.69
N ALA A 99 -24.41 -19.58 8.38
CA ALA A 99 -25.28 -20.31 9.30
C ALA A 99 -25.88 -19.32 10.33
N PRO A 100 -27.17 -19.44 10.68
CA PRO A 100 -27.72 -18.59 11.72
C PRO A 100 -26.92 -18.81 13.01
N ALA A 101 -26.48 -17.72 13.63
CA ALA A 101 -25.76 -17.78 14.90
C ALA A 101 -26.56 -18.65 15.88
N MET A 102 -25.97 -19.77 16.31
CA MET A 102 -26.53 -20.59 17.37
C MET A 102 -26.50 -19.73 18.64
N ARG A 103 -27.69 -19.36 19.13
CA ARG A 103 -27.89 -18.58 20.36
C ARG A 103 -27.44 -19.37 21.59
#